data_AF-A0A662RHA1-F1
#
_entry.id   AF-A0A662RHA1-F1
#
_cell.length_a   1.000
_cell.length_b   1.000
_cell.length_c   1.000
_cell.angle_alpha   90.00
_cell.angle_beta   90.00
_cell.angle_gamma   90.00
#
_symmetry.space_group_name_H-M   'P 1'
#
loop_
_entity.id
_entity.type
_entity.pdbx_description
1 polymer ?
#
loop_
_entity_poly.entity_id
_entity_poly.type
_entity_poly.pdbx_seq_one_letter_code
_entity_poly.pdbx_strand_id
1 'polypeptide(L)'
;MAVGLVAPFIWWFLCAGALCALSTFVGGVGPFKRVLEFTGYGFIPQIPSAILNAMLLPILLPPLASLPQFTMYAIAIINLLIVLWGVAIWIFAVKHARNIPMRDALSTVAGSIVVGWLLIWGLAYTLSDIVN
;
A
#
# COMPACT_ATOMS: atom_id res chain seq x y z
N MET A 1 12.90 -10.94 -11.67
CA MET A 1 12.11 -10.29 -12.74
C MET A 1 10.61 -10.49 -12.51
N ALA A 2 10.08 -11.72 -12.50
CA ALA A 2 8.65 -11.99 -12.33
C ALA A 2 8.08 -11.62 -10.95
N VAL A 3 8.84 -11.85 -9.86
CA VAL A 3 8.39 -11.54 -8.48
C VAL A 3 8.04 -10.06 -8.29
N GLY A 4 8.79 -9.15 -8.91
CA GLY A 4 8.54 -7.70 -8.82
C GLY A 4 7.27 -7.24 -9.55
N LEU A 5 6.80 -7.99 -10.55
CA LEU A 5 5.56 -7.70 -11.26
C LEU A 5 4.33 -8.28 -10.56
N VAL A 6 4.46 -9.45 -9.94
CA VAL A 6 3.31 -10.16 -9.31
C VAL A 6 3.06 -9.68 -7.89
N ALA A 7 4.10 -9.35 -7.13
CA ALA A 7 3.97 -8.95 -5.73
C ALA A 7 3.01 -7.76 -5.48
N PRO A 8 2.97 -6.69 -6.31
CA PRO A 8 2.02 -5.58 -6.12
C PRO A 8 0.56 -6.02 -6.25
N PHE A 9 0.26 -6.98 -7.13
CA PHE A 9 -1.09 -7.52 -7.28
C PHE A 9 -1.49 -8.34 -6.05
N ILE A 10 -0.60 -9.20 -5.56
CA ILE A 10 -0.83 -9.96 -4.32
C ILE A 10 -1.08 -8.99 -3.16
N TRP A 11 -0.23 -7.97 -3.03
CA TRP A 11 -0.36 -6.96 -1.99
C TRP A 11 -1.68 -6.20 -2.06
N TRP A 12 -2.13 -5.81 -3.26
CA TRP A 12 -3.44 -5.18 -3.46
C TRP A 12 -4.60 -6.07 -2.96
N PHE A 13 -4.59 -7.36 -3.31
CA PHE A 13 -5.60 -8.31 -2.83
C PHE A 13 -5.58 -8.46 -1.30
N LEU A 14 -4.39 -8.53 -0.69
CA LEU A 14 -4.23 -8.58 0.76
C LEU A 14 -4.79 -7.32 1.43
N CYS A 15 -4.47 -6.13 0.92
CA CYS A 15 -5.00 -4.87 1.44
C CYS A 15 -6.52 -4.79 1.32
N ALA A 16 -7.09 -5.15 0.17
CA ALA A 16 -8.55 -5.17 -0.01
C ALA A 16 -9.23 -6.17 0.94
N GLY A 17 -8.63 -7.36 1.11
CA GLY A 17 -9.08 -8.37 2.05
C GLY A 17 -9.06 -7.86 3.49
N ALA A 18 -7.95 -7.25 3.91
CA ALA A 18 -7.80 -6.67 5.24
C ALA A 18 -8.79 -5.54 5.51
N LEU A 19 -8.99 -4.62 4.58
CA LEU A 19 -10.00 -3.55 4.70
C LEU A 19 -11.41 -4.10 4.80
N CYS A 20 -11.74 -5.11 3.98
CA CYS A 20 -13.05 -5.74 4.02
C CYS A 20 -13.28 -6.49 5.35
N ALA A 21 -12.31 -7.28 5.80
CA ALA A 21 -12.37 -8.01 7.07
C ALA A 21 -12.40 -7.08 8.28
N LEU A 22 -11.62 -6.00 8.28
CA LEU A 22 -11.64 -5.05 9.39
C LEU A 22 -12.96 -4.28 9.44
N SER A 23 -13.53 -3.94 8.29
CA SER A 23 -14.82 -3.25 8.24
C SER A 23 -15.98 -4.09 8.78
N THR A 24 -15.91 -5.43 8.77
CA THR A 24 -16.99 -6.26 9.35
C THR A 24 -17.09 -6.09 10.87
N PHE A 25 -15.98 -5.83 11.57
CA PHE A 25 -16.01 -5.58 13.01
C PHE A 25 -16.71 -4.28 13.39
N VAL A 26 -16.82 -3.34 12.44
CA VAL A 26 -17.49 -2.05 12.62
C VAL A 26 -18.85 -2.02 11.91
N GLY A 27 -19.45 -3.19 11.64
CA GLY A 27 -20.78 -3.31 11.07
C GLY A 27 -20.87 -3.00 9.57
N GLY A 28 -19.74 -3.01 8.85
CA GLY A 28 -19.73 -2.76 7.41
C GLY A 28 -20.50 -3.82 6.62
N VAL A 29 -21.33 -3.37 5.69
CA VAL A 29 -22.14 -4.23 4.82
C VAL A 29 -21.92 -3.80 3.38
N GLY A 30 -21.44 -4.73 2.55
CA GLY A 30 -21.26 -4.47 1.12
C GLY A 30 -20.34 -5.46 0.43
N PRO A 31 -20.31 -5.46 -0.90
CA PRO A 31 -19.60 -6.47 -1.67
C PRO A 31 -18.09 -6.24 -1.67
N PHE A 32 -17.33 -7.32 -1.48
CA PHE A 32 -15.86 -7.32 -1.57
C PHE A 32 -15.35 -6.76 -2.91
N LYS A 33 -16.04 -7.08 -4.02
CA LYS A 33 -15.70 -6.58 -5.37
C LYS A 33 -15.55 -5.05 -5.42
N ARG A 34 -16.44 -4.32 -4.73
CA ARG A 34 -16.42 -2.85 -4.71
C ARG A 34 -15.25 -2.31 -3.89
N VAL A 35 -14.92 -2.97 -2.77
CA VAL A 35 -13.72 -2.66 -1.98
C VAL A 35 -12.47 -2.90 -2.82
N LEU A 36 -12.38 -4.06 -3.48
CA LEU A 36 -11.24 -4.42 -4.33
C LEU A 36 -11.01 -3.38 -5.44
N GLU A 37 -12.05 -3.03 -6.21
CA GLU A 37 -12.01 -2.02 -7.28
C GLU A 37 -11.46 -0.67 -6.77
N PHE A 38 -12.03 -0.15 -5.68
CA PHE A 38 -11.65 1.17 -5.17
C PHE A 38 -10.29 1.17 -4.46
N THR A 39 -9.94 0.10 -3.74
CA THR A 39 -8.62 -0.04 -3.12
C THR A 39 -7.51 -0.07 -4.18
N GLY A 40 -7.79 -0.60 -5.38
CA GLY A 40 -6.85 -0.63 -6.51
C GLY A 40 -6.44 0.76 -6.97
N TYR A 41 -7.33 1.75 -6.90
CA TYR A 41 -7.03 3.13 -7.28
C TYR A 41 -5.99 3.79 -6.36
N GLY A 42 -5.85 3.32 -5.12
CA GLY A 42 -4.81 3.79 -4.19
C GLY A 42 -3.40 3.40 -4.62
N PHE A 43 -3.25 2.40 -5.50
CA PHE A 43 -1.96 1.94 -6.01
C PHE A 43 -1.55 2.60 -7.34
N ILE A 44 -2.44 3.36 -7.99
CA ILE A 44 -2.16 4.00 -9.28
C ILE A 44 -0.87 4.84 -9.28
N PRO A 45 -0.59 5.70 -8.28
CA PRO A 45 0.61 6.53 -8.30
C PRO A 45 1.92 5.72 -8.23
N GLN A 46 1.86 4.45 -7.82
CA GLN A 46 3.04 3.58 -7.72
C GLN A 46 3.39 2.94 -9.07
N ILE A 47 2.47 2.91 -10.04
CA ILE A 47 2.68 2.26 -11.35
C ILE A 47 3.87 2.90 -12.09
N PRO A 48 3.98 4.24 -12.24
CA PRO A 48 5.13 4.85 -12.91
C PRO A 48 6.46 4.58 -12.18
N SER A 49 6.43 4.56 -10.84
CA SER A 49 7.60 4.24 -10.01
C SER A 49 8.06 2.79 -10.22
N ALA A 50 7.13 1.84 -10.27
CA ALA A 50 7.43 0.44 -10.52
C ALA A 50 8.08 0.22 -11.90
N ILE A 51 7.59 0.90 -12.94
CA ILE A 51 8.14 0.84 -14.29
C ILE A 51 9.57 1.41 -14.31
N LEU A 52 9.77 2.59 -13.72
CA LEU A 52 11.10 3.22 -13.62
C LEU A 52 12.10 2.30 -12.90
N ASN A 53 11.69 1.70 -11.78
CA ASN A 53 12.55 0.81 -11.00
C ASN A 53 12.89 -0.49 -11.75
N ALA A 54 11.92 -1.08 -12.46
CA ALA A 54 12.13 -2.32 -13.18
C ALA A 54 13.05 -2.17 -14.40
N MET A 55 13.00 -1.01 -15.08
CA MET A 55 13.68 -0.81 -16.36
C MET A 55 14.97 0.01 -16.26
N LEU A 56 15.02 1.00 -15.37
CA LEU A 56 16.04 2.06 -15.40
C LEU A 56 16.90 2.13 -14.13
N LEU A 57 16.51 1.44 -13.06
CA LEU A 57 17.24 1.50 -11.78
C LEU A 57 18.73 1.13 -11.85
N PRO A 58 19.17 0.07 -12.57
CA PRO A 58 20.60 -0.23 -12.65
C PRO A 58 21.41 0.83 -13.42
N ILE A 59 20.75 1.62 -14.28
CA ILE A 59 21.37 2.69 -15.07
C ILE A 59 21.38 4.01 -14.28
N LEU A 60 20.35 4.26 -13.49
CA LEU A 60 20.18 5.48 -12.71
C LEU A 60 20.88 5.44 -11.34
N LEU A 61 21.24 4.27 -10.81
CA LEU A 61 21.87 4.16 -9.49
C LEU A 61 23.17 4.99 -9.33
N PRO A 62 24.13 4.97 -10.28
CA PRO A 62 25.36 5.74 -10.16
C PRO A 62 25.17 7.27 -10.08
N PRO A 63 24.35 7.92 -10.95
CA PRO A 63 24.11 9.36 -10.83
C PRO A 63 23.24 9.72 -9.61
N LEU A 64 22.31 8.85 -9.19
CA LEU A 64 21.48 9.09 -8.00
C LEU A 64 22.33 9.20 -6.71
N ALA A 65 23.44 8.45 -6.61
CA ALA A 65 24.35 8.50 -5.46
C ALA A 65 25.10 9.84 -5.32
N SER A 66 25.19 10.62 -6.40
CA SER A 66 25.84 11.94 -6.42
C SER A 66 24.88 13.10 -6.16
N LEU A 67 23.58 12.82 -5.94
CA LEU A 67 22.59 13.87 -5.80
C LEU A 67 22.74 14.66 -4.50
N PRO A 68 22.47 15.97 -4.51
CA PRO A 68 22.48 16.78 -3.30
C PRO A 68 21.45 16.30 -2.27
N GLN A 69 21.76 16.48 -0.97
CA GLN A 69 20.91 16.07 0.16
C GLN A 69 19.44 16.52 0.03
N PHE A 70 19.17 17.68 -0.58
CA PHE A 70 17.80 18.20 -0.74
C PHE A 70 16.90 17.28 -1.59
N THR A 71 17.48 16.54 -2.53
CA THR A 71 16.74 15.62 -3.39
C THR A 71 16.16 14.44 -2.59
N MET A 72 16.87 13.98 -1.56
CA MET A 72 16.39 12.93 -0.67
C MET A 72 15.15 13.40 0.12
N TYR A 73 15.15 14.64 0.62
CA TYR A 73 13.97 15.22 1.27
C TYR A 73 12.79 15.37 0.29
N ALA A 74 13.05 15.82 -0.94
CA ALA A 74 12.01 15.92 -1.97
C ALA A 74 11.38 14.56 -2.28
N ILE A 75 12.20 13.51 -2.44
CA ILE A 75 11.73 12.13 -2.65
C ILE A 75 10.88 11.66 -1.47
N ALA A 76 11.33 11.92 -0.23
CA ALA A 76 10.58 11.55 0.97
C ALA A 76 9.20 12.25 1.02
N ILE A 77 9.13 13.54 0.70
CA ILE A 77 7.87 14.29 0.63
C ILE A 77 6.95 13.73 -0.45
N ILE A 78 7.48 13.45 -1.64
CA ILE A 78 6.71 12.83 -2.73
C ILE A 78 6.14 11.48 -2.29
N ASN A 79 6.95 10.65 -1.65
CA ASN A 79 6.51 9.35 -1.13
C ASN A 79 5.42 9.51 -0.06
N LEU A 80 5.55 10.50 0.83
CA LEU A 80 4.53 10.81 1.83
C LEU A 80 3.20 11.22 1.17
N LEU A 81 3.24 12.07 0.14
CA LEU A 81 2.05 12.48 -0.62
C LEU A 81 1.38 11.29 -1.32
N ILE A 82 2.18 10.37 -1.89
CA ILE A 82 1.66 9.14 -2.51
C ILE A 82 0.97 8.24 -1.48
N VAL A 83 1.53 8.11 -0.27
CA VAL A 83 0.87 7.35 0.81
C VAL A 83 -0.44 8.02 1.23
N LEU A 84 -0.45 9.34 1.41
CA LEU A 84 -1.65 10.10 1.77
C LEU A 84 -2.75 9.97 0.71
N TRP A 85 -2.37 9.98 -0.58
CA TRP A 85 -3.28 9.66 -1.68
C TRP A 85 -3.92 8.29 -1.52
N GLY A 86 -3.10 7.26 -1.28
CA GLY A 86 -3.58 5.89 -1.08
C GLY A 86 -4.56 5.80 0.08
N VAL A 87 -4.22 6.39 1.22
CA VAL A 87 -5.07 6.43 2.42
C VAL A 87 -6.41 7.14 2.13
N ALA A 88 -6.39 8.29 1.46
CA ALA A 88 -7.61 9.01 1.12
C ALA A 88 -8.56 8.17 0.25
N ILE A 89 -8.02 7.48 -0.74
CA ILE A 89 -8.81 6.57 -1.59
C ILE A 89 -9.31 5.37 -0.81
N TRP A 90 -8.52 4.79 0.08
CA TRP A 90 -8.96 3.64 0.88
C TRP A 90 -10.06 4.00 1.88
N ILE A 91 -10.01 5.19 2.49
CA ILE A 91 -11.10 5.69 3.33
C ILE A 91 -12.38 5.85 2.51
N PHE A 92 -12.26 6.44 1.31
CA PHE A 92 -13.38 6.56 0.39
C PHE A 92 -13.93 5.18 -0.01
N ALA A 93 -13.04 4.23 -0.30
CA ALA A 93 -13.36 2.86 -0.68
C ALA A 93 -14.20 2.19 0.40
N VAL A 94 -13.72 2.17 1.65
CA VAL A 94 -14.44 1.50 2.74
C VAL A 94 -15.76 2.22 3.04
N LYS A 95 -15.75 3.55 3.14
CA LYS A 95 -16.96 4.35 3.40
C LYS A 95 -18.08 4.03 2.41
N HIS A 96 -17.79 4.06 1.11
CA HIS A 96 -18.83 3.92 0.08
C HIS A 96 -19.10 2.46 -0.32
N ALA A 97 -18.09 1.57 -0.24
CA ALA A 97 -18.28 0.16 -0.58
C ALA A 97 -18.90 -0.64 0.56
N ARG A 98 -18.72 -0.22 1.81
CA ARG A 98 -19.18 -0.94 3.01
C ARG A 98 -20.23 -0.19 3.82
N ASN A 99 -20.63 1.00 3.34
CA ASN A 99 -21.69 1.82 3.91
C ASN A 99 -21.51 2.11 5.42
N ILE A 100 -20.28 2.46 5.81
CA ILE A 100 -19.94 2.81 7.20
C ILE A 100 -19.67 4.32 7.36
N PRO A 101 -19.87 4.91 8.55
CA PRO A 101 -19.61 6.32 8.76
C PRO A 101 -18.10 6.63 8.65
N MET A 102 -17.77 7.90 8.39
CA MET A 102 -16.39 8.34 8.12
C MET A 102 -15.42 8.02 9.26
N ARG A 103 -15.87 8.13 10.52
CA ARG A 103 -15.06 7.86 11.72
C ARG A 103 -14.62 6.38 11.78
N ASP A 104 -15.52 5.50 11.39
CA ASP A 104 -15.31 4.05 11.39
C ASP A 104 -14.50 3.59 10.17
N ALA A 105 -14.65 4.29 9.05
CA ALA A 105 -13.78 4.10 7.89
C ALA A 105 -12.33 4.49 8.20
N LEU A 106 -12.13 5.60 8.92
CA LEU A 106 -10.79 6.04 9.35
C LEU A 106 -10.11 5.00 10.26
N SER A 107 -10.81 4.47 11.27
CA SER A 107 -10.26 3.45 12.16
C SER A 107 -9.98 2.13 11.44
N THR A 108 -10.84 1.74 10.50
CA THR A 108 -10.64 0.54 9.66
C THR A 108 -9.38 0.66 8.80
N VAL A 109 -9.17 1.80 8.14
CA VAL A 109 -8.00 2.04 7.29
C VAL A 109 -6.73 2.13 8.15
N ALA A 110 -6.77 2.86 9.26
CA ALA A 110 -5.64 2.93 10.19
C ALA A 110 -5.26 1.54 10.72
N GLY A 111 -6.25 0.74 11.12
CA GLY A 111 -6.04 -0.65 11.56
C GLY A 111 -5.41 -1.52 10.46
N SER A 112 -5.87 -1.38 9.22
CA SER A 112 -5.33 -2.16 8.10
C SER A 112 -3.85 -1.89 7.83
N ILE A 113 -3.39 -0.65 8.02
CA ILE A 113 -1.99 -0.26 7.85
C ILE A 113 -1.14 -0.89 8.96
N VAL A 114 -1.61 -0.84 10.21
CA VAL A 114 -0.92 -1.48 11.35
C VAL A 114 -0.80 -2.99 11.14
N VAL A 115 -1.89 -3.65 10.70
CA VAL A 115 -1.87 -5.08 10.38
C VAL A 115 -0.88 -5.38 9.26
N GLY A 116 -0.87 -4.59 8.18
CA GLY A 116 0.09 -4.76 7.09
C GLY A 116 1.54 -4.64 7.57
N TRP A 117 1.82 -3.68 8.45
CA TRP A 117 3.16 -3.48 9.01
C TRP A 117 3.61 -4.64 9.90
N LEU A 118 2.71 -5.16 10.75
CA LEU A 118 2.95 -6.33 11.59
C LEU A 118 3.22 -7.60 10.77
N LEU A 119 2.48 -7.80 9.67
CA LEU A 119 2.67 -8.95 8.78
C LEU A 119 4.05 -8.93 8.12
N ILE A 120 4.49 -7.76 7.64
CA ILE A 120 5.83 -7.60 7.04
C ILE A 120 6.91 -7.89 8.08
N TRP A 121 6.76 -7.36 9.30
CA TRP A 121 7.74 -7.54 10.36
C TRP A 121 7.83 -8.98 10.85
N GLY A 122 6.67 -9.65 11.02
CA GLY A 122 6.62 -11.07 11.37
C GLY A 122 7.21 -11.96 10.28
N LEU A 123 6.93 -11.68 9.00
CA LEU A 123 7.54 -12.40 7.90
C LEU A 123 9.07 -12.25 7.91
N ALA A 124 9.58 -11.03 8.11
CA ALA A 124 11.02 -10.78 8.18
C ALA A 124 11.69 -11.57 9.31
N TYR A 125 11.06 -11.64 10.48
CA TYR A 125 11.55 -12.42 11.62
C TYR A 125 11.61 -13.92 11.31
N THR A 126 10.52 -14.49 10.77
CA THR A 126 10.51 -15.92 10.39
C THR A 126 11.53 -16.26 9.31
N LEU A 127 11.75 -15.36 8.34
CA LEU A 127 12.77 -15.57 7.32
C LEU A 127 14.18 -15.49 7.90
N SER A 128 14.42 -14.62 8.88
CA SER A 128 15.72 -14.57 9.56
C SER A 128 16.01 -15.82 10.38
N ASP A 129 15.00 -16.48 10.95
CA ASP A 129 15.18 -17.74 11.67
C ASP A 129 15.42 -18.93 10.72
N ILE A 130 14.90 -18.87 9.48
CA ILE A 130 15.12 -19.93 8.47
C ILE A 130 16.49 -19.80 7.79
N VAL A 131 17.01 -18.58 7.68
CA VAL A 131 18.27 -18.28 6.97
C VAL A 131 19.52 -18.41 7.86
N ASN A 132 19.36 -18.30 9.18
CA ASN A 132 20.43 -18.52 10.17
C ASN A 132 20.48 -19.98 10.64
#